data_AF-A0AAE2UTB7-F1
#
_entry.id   AF-A0AAE2UTB7-F1
#
_cell.length_a   1.000
_cell.length_b   1.000
_cell.length_c   1.000
_cell.angle_alpha   90.00
_cell.angle_beta   90.00
_cell.angle_gamma   90.00
#
_symmetry.space_group_name_H-M   'P 1'
#
loop_
_entity.id
_entity.type
_entity.pdbx_description
1 polymer ?
#
loop_
_entity_poly.entity_id
_entity_poly.type
_entity_poly.pdbx_seq_one_letter_code
_entity_poly.pdbx_strand_id
1 'polypeptide(L)' 'MHELIRTNDAVLLSFAQSLMKDAGIESLIADQSMSILEGSLGLLPRRFLVEPGRAEEARRILIDAGLGAELRDGTA' A
#
# COMPACT_ATOMS: atom_id res chain seq x y z
N MET A 1 3.20 3.37 -11.74
CA MET A 1 2.77 2.98 -10.39
C MET A 1 2.54 1.47 -10.39
N HIS A 2 3.15 0.75 -9.46
CA HIS A 2 3.06 -0.71 -9.32
C HIS A 2 2.33 -1.03 -8.00
N GLU A 3 1.28 -1.85 -8.06
CA GLU A 3 0.56 -2.29 -6.86
C GLU A 3 1.40 -3.29 -6.08
N LEU A 4 1.57 -3.06 -4.78
CA LEU A 4 2.24 -4.00 -3.89
C LEU A 4 1.30 -4.62 -2.87
N ILE A 5 0.34 -3.86 -2.33
CA ILE A 5 -0.56 -4.33 -1.27
C ILE A 5 -1.99 -3.94 -1.62
N ARG A 6 -2.93 -4.82 -1.31
CA ARG A 6 -4.36 -4.55 -1.42
C ARG A 6 -5.07 -4.97 -0.13
N THR A 7 -5.42 -4.00 0.69
CA THR A 7 -6.02 -4.22 2.02
C THR A 7 -7.02 -3.12 2.37
N ASN A 8 -7.96 -3.43 3.26
CA ASN A 8 -8.85 -2.45 3.88
C ASN A 8 -8.28 -1.91 5.21
N ASP A 9 -7.19 -2.49 5.69
CA ASP A 9 -6.60 -2.12 6.97
C ASP A 9 -5.86 -0.78 6.85
N ALA A 10 -6.41 0.25 7.48
CA ALA A 10 -5.86 1.60 7.43
C ALA A 10 -4.51 1.71 8.16
N VAL A 11 -4.31 0.92 9.23
CA VAL A 11 -3.07 0.93 10.02
C VAL A 11 -1.92 0.39 9.19
N LEU A 12 -2.16 -0.74 8.50
CA LEU A 12 -1.19 -1.33 7.59
C LEU A 12 -0.78 -0.36 6.49
N LEU A 13 -1.75 0.29 5.83
CA LEU A 13 -1.47 1.24 4.75
C LEU A 13 -0.66 2.45 5.24
N SER A 14 -0.99 3.01 6.41
CA SER A 14 -0.20 4.09 7.02
C SER A 14 1.22 3.65 7.40
N PHE A 15 1.36 2.41 7.86
CA PHE A 15 2.67 1.83 8.18
C PHE A 15 3.52 1.63 6.92
N ALA A 16 2.97 0.99 5.88
CA ALA A 16 3.63 0.83 4.58
C ALA A 16 4.04 2.18 3.97
N GLN A 17 3.16 3.19 4.02
CA GLN A 17 3.49 4.54 3.55
C GLN A 17 4.64 5.18 4.33
N SER A 18 4.68 4.98 5.66
CA SER A 18 5.76 5.52 6.50
C SER A 18 7.10 4.87 6.15
N LEU A 19 7.13 3.56 5.91
CA LEU A 19 8.33 2.84 5.46
C LEU A 19 8.82 3.34 4.10
N MET A 20 7.91 3.55 3.14
CA MET A 20 8.29 4.09 1.83
C MET A 20 8.83 5.51 1.94
N LYS A 21 8.23 6.33 2.80
CA LYS A 21 8.69 7.70 3.05
C LYS A 21 10.09 7.73 3.67
N ASP A 22 10.37 6.83 4.61
CA ASP A 22 11.70 6.68 5.23
C ASP A 22 12.76 6.26 4.21
N ALA A 23 12.41 5.34 3.31
CA ALA A 23 13.27 4.90 2.20
C ALA A 23 13.38 5.93 1.05
N GLY A 24 12.62 7.03 1.09
CA GLY A 24 12.57 8.02 0.00
C GLY A 24 11.92 7.49 -1.28
N ILE A 25 11.03 6.51 -1.17
CA ILE A 25 10.30 5.90 -2.28
C ILE A 25 8.93 6.56 -2.41
N GLU A 26 8.58 7.00 -3.62
CA GLU A 26 7.25 7.53 -3.90
C GLU A 26 6.19 6.43 -3.79
N SER A 27 5.19 6.66 -2.96
CA SER A 27 4.07 5.74 -2.72
C SER A 27 2.73 6.47 -2.75
N LEU A 28 1.69 5.77 -3.22
CA LEU A 28 0.35 6.27 -3.43
C LEU A 28 -0.66 5.25 -2.91
N ILE A 29 -1.60 5.68 -2.07
CA ILE A 29 -2.76 4.87 -1.70
C ILE A 29 -3.92 5.28 -2.61
N ALA A 30 -4.26 4.43 -3.57
CA ALA A 30 -5.44 4.58 -4.41
C ALA A 30 -6.68 4.04 -3.69
N ASP A 31 -7.86 4.49 -4.15
CA ASP A 31 -9.17 4.08 -3.62
C ASP A 31 -9.47 4.62 -2.20
N GLN A 32 -8.83 5.74 -1.82
CA GLN A 32 -9.17 6.51 -0.60
C GLN A 32 -10.50 7.31 -0.72
N SER A 33 -11.30 7.11 -1.78
CA SER A 33 -12.58 7.78 -1.94
C SER A 33 -13.63 7.18 -1.01
N MET A 34 -13.55 7.54 0.28
CA MET A 34 -14.74 7.60 1.11
C MET A 34 -14.62 8.78 2.07
N SER A 35 -15.41 9.79 1.75
CA SER A 35 -15.68 10.96 2.57
C SER A 35 -15.90 10.55 4.02
N ILE A 36 -15.04 11.05 4.90
CA ILE A 36 -15.15 10.99 6.37
C ILE A 36 -16.52 11.54 6.88
N LEU A 37 -17.31 12.16 6.00
CA LEU A 37 -18.54 12.88 6.34
C LEU A 37 -19.84 12.04 6.27
N GLU A 38 -19.88 10.86 5.65
CA GLU A 38 -21.17 10.21 5.35
C GLU A 38 -21.13 8.66 5.39
N GLY A 39 -20.91 8.10 6.58
CA GLY A 39 -21.62 6.89 7.06
C GLY A 39 -21.60 5.58 6.25
N SER A 40 -20.85 5.47 5.16
CA SER A 40 -20.82 4.26 4.33
C SER A 40 -19.57 3.46 4.66
N LEU A 41 -19.78 2.27 5.21
CA LEU A 41 -18.74 1.28 5.46
C LEU A 41 -18.02 0.92 4.16
N GLY A 42 -16.70 1.07 4.18
CA GLY A 42 -15.77 0.83 3.09
C GLY A 42 -15.91 -0.56 2.49
N LEU A 43 -16.50 -0.62 1.30
CA LEU A 43 -16.70 -1.85 0.52
C LEU A 43 -15.60 -2.09 -0.53
N LEU A 44 -14.66 -1.15 -0.72
CA LEU A 44 -13.63 -1.27 -1.73
C LEU A 44 -12.24 -1.38 -1.10
N PRO A 45 -11.48 -2.45 -1.41
CA PRO A 45 -10.14 -2.66 -0.88
C PRO A 45 -9.16 -1.64 -1.47
N ARG A 46 -8.54 -0.87 -0.57
CA ARG A 46 -7.56 0.15 -0.90
C ARG A 46 -6.29 -0.48 -1.47
N ARG A 47 -5.69 0.22 -2.43
CA ARG A 47 -4.51 -0.28 -3.15
C ARG A 47 -3.32 0.58 -2.80
N PHE A 48 -2.26 -0.05 -2.30
CA PHE A 48 -0.97 0.59 -2.09
C PHE A 48 -0.12 0.41 -3.34
N LEU A 49 0.24 1.52 -3.96
CA LEU A 49 1.08 1.56 -5.15
C LEU A 49 2.38 2.28 -4.85
N VAL A 50 3.44 1.87 -5.53
CA VAL A 50 4.77 2.52 -5.46
C VAL A 50 5.29 2.83 -6.85
N GLU A 51 6.39 3.59 -6.91
CA GLU A 51 7.14 3.77 -8.15
C GLU A 51 7.56 2.42 -8.75
N PRO A 52 7.27 2.14 -10.04
CA PRO A 52 7.60 0.86 -10.67
C PRO A 52 9.11 0.61 -10.75
N GLY A 53 9.94 1.66 -10.86
CA GLY A 53 11.40 1.54 -10.89
C GLY A 53 12.01 1.07 -9.56
N ARG A 54 11.28 1.21 -8.45
CA ARG A 54 11.70 0.78 -7.11
C ARG A 54 10.74 -0.21 -6.46
N ALA A 55 9.87 -0.83 -7.25
CA ALA A 55 8.89 -1.79 -6.73
C ALA A 55 9.55 -2.96 -6.02
N GLU A 56 10.68 -3.46 -6.54
CA GLU A 56 11.43 -4.55 -5.91
C GLU A 56 12.10 -4.12 -4.58
N GLU A 57 12.61 -2.89 -4.51
CA GLU A 57 13.20 -2.33 -3.29
C GLU A 57 12.13 -2.13 -2.21
N ALA A 58 11.02 -1.48 -2.59
CA ALA A 58 9.84 -1.32 -1.74
C ALA A 58 9.33 -2.67 -1.22
N ARG A 59 9.26 -3.69 -2.09
CA ARG A 59 8.85 -5.05 -1.71
C ARG A 59 9.76 -5.61 -0.61
N ARG A 60 11.08 -5.48 -0.76
CA ARG A 60 12.04 -5.97 0.25
C ARG A 60 11.88 -5.29 1.59
N ILE A 61 11.71 -3.96 1.61
CA ILE A 61 11.47 -3.19 2.83
C ILE A 61 10.20 -3.66 3.54
N LEU A 62 9.12 -3.88 2.77
CA LEU A 62 7.86 -4.37 3.32
C LEU A 62 7.99 -5.80 3.86
N ILE A 63 8.75 -6.68 3.19
CA ILE A 63 9.03 -8.05 3.70
C ILE A 63 9.81 -7.99 5.01
N ASP A 64 10.87 -7.18 5.08
CA ASP A 64 11.71 -7.01 6.27
C ASP A 64 10.92 -6.49 7.46
N ALA A 65 9.97 -5.58 7.20
CA ALA A 65 9.03 -5.06 8.18
C ALA A 65 7.89 -6.03 8.57
N GLY A 66 7.87 -7.25 8.03
CA GLY A 66 6.87 -8.27 8.35
C GLY A 66 5.56 -8.20 7.54
N LEU A 67 5.48 -7.35 6.52
CA LEU A 67 4.33 -7.23 5.61
C LEU A 67 4.41 -8.18 4.41
N GLY A 68 5.34 -9.13 4.43
CA GLY A 68 5.58 -10.07 3.32
C GLY A 68 4.35 -10.88 2.90
N ALA A 69 3.47 -11.21 3.85
CA ALA A 69 2.24 -11.97 3.61
C ALA A 69 1.15 -11.18 2.87
N GLU A 70 1.22 -9.85 2.94
CA GLU A 70 0.21 -8.92 2.41
C GLU A 70 0.59 -8.43 1.00
N LEU A 71 1.81 -8.73 0.58
CA LEU A 71 2.31 -8.42 -0.74
C LEU A 71 1.61 -9.28 -1.79
N ARG A 72 1.19 -8.62 -2.87
CA ARG A 72 0.69 -9.29 -4.06
C ARG A 72 1.83 -9.41 -5.06
N ASP A 73 2.22 -10.64 -5.38
CA ASP A 73 3.00 -10.90 -6.58
C ASP A 73 2.12 -10.52 -7.77
N GLY A 74 2.50 -9.44 -8.46
CA GLY A 74 1.89 -9.05 -9.73
C GLY A 74 2.14 -10.12 -10.80
N THR A 75 1.44 -11.24 -10.69
CA THR A 75 1.32 -12.28 -11.69
C THR A 75 -0.11 -12.29 -12.19
N ALA A 76 -0.38 -11.42 -13.15
CA ALA A 76 -1.42 -11.58 -14.17
C ALA A 76 -1.01 -10.76 -15.40
#